data_AF-A0A392SA13-F1
#
_entry.id   AF-A0A392SA13-F1
#
_cell.length_a   1.000
_cell.length_b   1.000
_cell.length_c   1.000
_cell.angle_alpha   90.00
_cell.angle_beta   90.00
_cell.angle_gamma   90.00
#
_symmetry.space_group_name_H-M   'P 1'
#
loop_
_entity.id
_entity.type
_entity.pdbx_description
1 polymer ?
#
loop_
_entity_poly.entity_id
_entity_poly.type
_entity_poly.pdbx_seq_one_letter_code
_entity_poly.pdbx_strand_id
1 'polypeptide(L)' 'ANWEDPFRIHEVFEGGAYRLETLQGKILPRTWNVANLRFYYS' A
#
# COMPACT_ATOMS: atom_id res chain seq x y z
N ALA A 1 -12.65 12.81 -3.51
CA ALA A 1 -11.43 12.17 -2.99
C ALA A 1 -11.61 10.67 -3.18
N ASN A 2 -10.91 10.08 -4.15
CA ASN A 2 -11.16 8.69 -4.59
C ASN A 2 -10.14 7.72 -3.96
N TRP A 3 -9.81 7.94 -2.69
CA TRP A 3 -8.90 7.04 -1.98
C TRP A 3 -9.68 5.80 -1.56
N GLU A 4 -9.12 4.64 -1.85
CA GLU A 4 -9.63 3.36 -1.36
C GLU A 4 -9.35 3.21 0.14
N ASP A 5 -9.92 2.17 0.74
CA ASP A 5 -9.68 1.79 2.14
C ASP A 5 -8.18 1.66 2.46
N PRO A 6 -7.77 1.84 3.73
CA PRO A 6 -6.36 1.75 4.09
C PRO A 6 -5.80 0.33 3.88
N PHE A 7 -4.53 0.28 3.49
CA PHE A 7 -3.76 -0.95 3.28
C PHE A 7 -2.61 -1.03 4.29
N ARG A 8 -2.07 -2.24 4.46
CA ARG A 8 -0.82 -2.49 5.19
C ARG A 8 0.32 -2.69 4.20
N ILE A 9 1.53 -2.30 4.58
CA ILE A 9 2.73 -2.63 3.82
C ILE A 9 3.06 -4.10 4.09
N HIS A 10 3.09 -4.90 3.03
CA HIS A 10 3.49 -6.30 3.07
C HIS A 10 5.00 -6.45 2.88
N GLU A 11 5.54 -5.72 1.89
CA GLU A 11 6.96 -5.80 1.50
C GLU A 11 7.44 -4.43 1.05
N VAL A 12 8.70 -4.10 1.38
CA VAL A 12 9.35 -2.84 1.00
C VAL A 12 10.43 -3.16 -0.03
N PHE A 13 10.38 -2.49 -1.17
CA PHE A 13 11.40 -2.54 -2.20
C PHE A 13 12.24 -1.25 -2.21
N GLU A 14 13.43 -1.32 -2.79
CA GLU A 14 14.28 -0.14 -3.00
C GLU A 14 13.57 0.90 -3.88
N GLY A 15 13.91 2.18 -3.69
CA GLY A 15 13.34 3.27 -4.49
C GLY A 15 11.90 3.66 -4.12
N GLY A 16 11.42 3.28 -2.94
CA GLY A 16 10.10 3.70 -2.43
C GLY A 16 8.93 2.96 -3.10
N ALA A 17 9.14 1.69 -3.46
CA ALA A 17 8.11 0.82 -3.98
C ALA A 17 7.67 -0.18 -2.89
N TYR A 18 6.38 -0.49 -2.82
CA TYR A 18 5.78 -1.30 -1.77
C TYR A 18 4.81 -2.33 -2.33
N ARG A 19 4.85 -3.56 -1.81
CA ARG A 19 3.73 -4.49 -1.96
C ARG A 19 2.76 -4.23 -0.82
N LEU A 20 1.48 -4.14 -1.16
CA LEU A 20 0.42 -3.85 -0.20
C LEU A 20 -0.39 -5.12 0.12
N GLU A 21 -0.97 -5.13 1.30
CA GLU A 21 -1.89 -6.15 1.78
C GLU A 21 -3.18 -5.48 2.28
N THR A 22 -4.33 -6.04 1.92
CA THR A 22 -5.62 -5.56 2.40
C THR A 22 -5.78 -5.85 3.89
N LEU A 23 -6.69 -5.15 4.57
CA LEU A 23 -6.94 -5.40 5.99
C LEU A 23 -7.46 -6.82 6.30
N GLN A 24 -7.96 -7.53 5.28
CA GLN A 24 -8.41 -8.92 5.36
C GLN A 24 -7.27 -9.93 5.12
N GLY A 25 -6.03 -9.47 4.92
CA GLY A 25 -4.86 -10.33 4.75
C GLY A 25 -4.55 -10.74 3.30
N LYS A 26 -5.20 -10.12 2.31
CA LYS A 26 -4.95 -10.44 0.90
C LYS A 26 -3.81 -9.58 0.35
N ILE A 27 -2.76 -10.22 -0.15
CA ILE A 27 -1.65 -9.55 -0.81
C ILE A 27 -2.07 -9.07 -2.20
N LEU A 28 -1.80 -7.81 -2.51
CA LEU A 28 -2.01 -7.28 -3.85
C LEU A 28 -0.86 -7.71 -4.78
N PRO A 29 -1.16 -8.22 -5.99
CA PRO A 29 -0.12 -8.71 -6.91
C PRO A 29 0.73 -7.57 -7.49
N ARG A 30 0.25 -6.33 -7.41
CA ARG A 30 0.92 -5.13 -7.92
C ARG A 30 1.77 -4.45 -6.85
N THR A 31 2.92 -3.94 -7.26
CA THR A 31 3.77 -3.04 -6.47
C THR A 31 3.38 -1.58 -6.70
N TRP A 32 3.34 -0.79 -5.61
CA TRP A 32 2.92 0.60 -5.59
C TRP A 32 4.08 1.52 -5.22
N ASN A 33 4.27 2.60 -5.98
CA ASN A 33 5.25 3.63 -5.63
C ASN A 33 4.71 4.58 -4.56
N VAL A 34 5.57 5.07 -3.66
CA VAL A 34 5.26 6.01 -2.58
C VAL A 34 4.50 7.25 -3.06
N ALA A 35 4.73 7.71 -4.29
CA ALA A 35 4.03 8.84 -4.89
C ALA A 35 2.51 8.60 -5.06
N ASN A 36 2.08 7.35 -5.07
CA ASN A 36 0.67 6.95 -5.15
C ASN A 36 0.07 6.57 -3.78
N LEU A 37 0.84 6.70 -2.70
CA LEU A 37 0.42 6.31 -1.36
C LEU A 37 0.34 7.52 -0.44
N ARG A 38 -0.51 7.42 0.57
CA ARG A 38 -0.61 8.40 1.64
C ARG A 38 -0.67 7.69 2.98
N PHE A 39 0.01 8.23 3.98
CA PHE A 39 -0.13 7.75 5.35
C PHE A 39 -1.57 7.93 5.82
N TYR A 40 -2.11 6.85 6.37
CA TYR A 40 -3.40 6.85 7.03
C TYR A 40 -3.18 7.14 8.52
N TYR A 41 -3.79 8.22 9.00
CA TYR A 41 -3.78 8.61 10.40
C TYR A 41 -5.23 8.51 10.89
N SER A 42 -5.51 7.48 11.69
CA SER A 42 -6.79 7.29 12.39
C SER A 42 -6.68 7.71 13.83
#